data_AF-A0A7L4EY28-F1
#
_entry.id   AF-A0A7L4EY28-F1
#
_cell.length_a   1.000
_cell.length_b   1.000
_cell.length_c   1.000
_cell.angle_alpha   90.00
_cell.angle_beta   90.00
_cell.angle_gamma   90.00
#
_symmetry.space_group_name_H-M   'P 1'
#
loop_
_entity.id
_entity.type
_entity.pdbx_description
1 polymer ?
#
loop_
_entity_poly.entity_id
_entity_poly.type
_entity_poly.pdbx_seq_one_letter_code
_entity_poly.pdbx_strand_id
1 'polypeptide(L)'
;MDRVYVKPLPEERFFGILPNCSHAYCVGCIRKWRRSRDFKNTVIKACPECRITSSYYIPHKYWVSDVAEKEKLIRAFKARTGKIRCKFFIHGHCPFKSECIYLHELPARQLWRHRRQRPKTPAVFIPSSSESSDEEDE
;
A
#
# COMPACT_ATOMS: atom_id res chain seq x y z
N MET A 1 -17.95 24.15 18.06
CA MET A 1 -16.75 23.28 17.99
C MET A 1 -16.70 22.37 19.20
N ASP A 2 -16.68 21.05 19.01
CA ASP A 2 -16.54 20.09 20.12
C ASP A 2 -15.15 20.16 20.77
N ARG A 3 -15.10 20.24 22.10
CA ARG A 3 -13.84 20.20 22.86
C ARG A 3 -13.32 18.77 22.93
N VAL A 4 -12.44 18.41 21.99
CA VAL A 4 -11.85 17.06 21.85
C VAL A 4 -11.23 16.54 23.15
N TYR A 5 -10.59 17.41 23.93
CA TYR A 5 -9.95 17.04 25.19
C TYR A 5 -10.91 16.66 26.33
N VAL A 6 -12.19 17.05 26.23
CA VAL A 6 -13.21 16.81 27.27
C VAL A 6 -13.91 15.47 27.06
N LYS A 7 -13.57 14.74 25.99
CA LYS A 7 -14.23 13.47 25.68
C LYS A 7 -13.90 12.39 26.72
N PRO A 8 -14.89 11.56 27.10
CA PRO A 8 -14.76 10.60 28.18
C PRO A 8 -13.70 9.54 27.86
N LEU A 9 -13.64 9.10 26.59
CA LEU A 9 -12.71 8.08 26.14
C LEU A 9 -11.39 8.71 25.64
N PRO A 10 -10.22 8.25 26.14
CA PRO A 10 -8.92 8.70 25.65
C PRO A 10 -8.72 8.52 24.14
N GLU A 11 -9.28 7.45 23.57
CA GLU A 11 -9.23 7.17 22.12
C GLU A 11 -10.02 8.16 21.26
N GLU A 12 -10.93 8.92 21.85
CA GLU A 12 -11.67 9.96 21.15
C GLU A 12 -11.02 11.35 21.26
N ARG A 13 -9.96 11.48 22.07
CA ARG A 13 -9.20 12.73 22.26
C ARG A 13 -8.17 12.99 21.14
N PHE A 14 -8.34 12.32 20.01
CA PHE A 14 -7.50 12.52 18.82
C PHE A 14 -8.18 13.44 17.81
N PHE A 15 -7.38 14.27 17.17
CA PHE A 15 -7.74 15.07 16.02
C PHE A 15 -7.46 14.30 14.74
N GLY A 16 -8.44 14.27 13.83
CA GLY A 16 -8.26 13.88 12.45
C GLY A 16 -7.83 15.09 11.63
N ILE A 17 -6.54 15.17 11.31
CA ILE A 17 -5.95 16.23 10.51
C ILE A 17 -6.12 15.89 9.03
N LEU A 18 -6.65 16.82 8.24
CA LEU A 18 -6.78 16.65 6.80
C LEU A 18 -5.48 17.11 6.10
N PRO A 19 -4.91 16.32 5.17
CA PRO A 19 -3.66 16.69 4.51
C PRO A 19 -3.80 17.94 3.64
N ASN A 20 -4.95 18.12 2.98
CA ASN A 20 -5.14 19.12 1.93
C ASN A 20 -5.77 20.44 2.41
N CYS A 21 -6.12 20.56 3.69
CA CYS A 21 -6.65 21.81 4.26
C CYS A 21 -6.24 21.99 5.73
N SER A 22 -6.26 23.21 6.26
CA SER A 22 -5.90 23.51 7.67
C SER A 22 -6.97 23.08 8.69
N HIS A 23 -8.08 22.51 8.25
CA HIS A 23 -9.16 22.10 9.13
C HIS A 23 -8.82 20.78 9.85
N ALA A 24 -9.08 20.75 11.15
CA ALA A 24 -8.97 19.56 11.97
C ALA A 24 -10.29 19.32 12.72
N TYR A 25 -10.68 18.05 12.80
CA TYR A 25 -11.90 17.64 13.47
C TYR A 25 -11.58 16.54 14.47
N CYS A 26 -12.49 16.27 15.40
CA CYS A 26 -12.35 15.07 16.24
C CYS A 26 -12.40 13.81 15.35
N VAL A 27 -11.64 12.75 15.69
CA VAL A 27 -11.64 11.50 14.90
C VAL A 27 -13.05 10.92 14.74
N GLY A 28 -13.88 10.99 15.78
CA GLY A 28 -15.28 10.56 15.70
C GLY A 28 -16.12 11.38 14.70
N CYS A 29 -15.86 12.68 14.61
CA CYS A 29 -16.58 13.64 13.77
C CYS A 29 -16.28 13.37 12.30
N ILE A 30 -14.99 13.29 11.95
CA ILE A 30 -14.58 13.00 10.56
C ILE A 30 -14.97 11.59 10.14
N ARG A 31 -15.03 10.63 11.07
CA ARG A 31 -15.51 9.26 10.80
C ARG A 31 -17.01 9.25 10.51
N LYS A 32 -17.82 9.99 11.26
CA LYS A 32 -19.26 10.16 10.97
C LYS A 32 -19.47 10.81 9.60
N TRP A 33 -18.74 11.90 9.31
CA TRP A 33 -18.78 12.58 8.02
C TRP A 33 -18.51 11.64 6.84
N ARG A 34 -17.40 10.89 6.90
CA ARG A 34 -17.01 9.95 5.83
C ARG A 34 -17.93 8.73 5.70
N ARG A 35 -18.76 8.44 6.71
CA ARG A 35 -19.73 7.33 6.71
C ARG A 35 -21.13 7.76 6.27
N SER A 36 -21.44 9.07 6.29
CA SER A 36 -22.71 9.57 5.79
C SER A 36 -22.93 9.12 4.35
N ARG A 37 -24.15 8.67 4.07
CA ARG A 37 -24.60 8.25 2.72
C ARG A 37 -25.45 9.31 2.05
N ASP A 38 -25.68 10.42 2.73
CA ASP A 38 -26.58 11.50 2.30
C ASP A 38 -25.98 12.30 1.15
N PHE A 39 -24.66 12.17 0.93
CA PHE A 39 -23.92 12.91 -0.08
C PHE A 39 -23.12 11.99 -1.01
N LYS A 40 -22.82 12.50 -2.20
CA LYS A 40 -21.93 11.84 -3.18
C LYS A 40 -20.54 11.57 -2.57
N ASN A 41 -19.88 10.51 -3.05
CA ASN A 41 -18.56 10.09 -2.57
C ASN A 41 -17.48 11.20 -2.61
N THR A 42 -17.57 12.14 -3.55
CA THR A 42 -16.66 13.28 -3.66
C THR A 42 -16.80 14.25 -2.48
N VAL A 43 -18.02 14.40 -1.97
CA VAL A 43 -18.38 15.33 -0.90
C VAL A 43 -18.01 14.76 0.47
N ILE A 44 -18.30 13.48 0.72
CA ILE A 44 -17.96 12.82 2.00
C ILE A 44 -16.44 12.60 2.16
N LYS A 45 -15.69 12.57 1.05
CA LYS A 45 -14.22 12.56 1.05
C LYS A 45 -13.61 13.95 1.17
N ALA A 46 -14.42 15.00 1.11
CA ALA A 46 -13.96 16.37 1.24
C ALA A 46 -14.03 16.86 2.69
N CYS A 47 -13.36 17.98 2.95
CA CYS A 47 -13.52 18.74 4.18
C CYS A 47 -14.99 19.21 4.34
N PRO A 48 -15.61 19.06 5.52
CA PRO A 48 -16.95 19.59 5.79
C PRO A 48 -17.10 21.10 5.54
N GLU A 49 -16.03 21.85 5.78
CA GLU A 49 -16.04 23.32 5.72
C GLU A 49 -15.60 23.85 4.36
N CYS A 50 -14.37 23.55 3.94
CA CYS A 50 -13.82 24.10 2.70
C CYS A 50 -14.03 23.23 1.45
N ARG A 51 -14.65 22.04 1.57
CA ARG A 51 -14.91 21.11 0.46
C ARG A 51 -13.67 20.67 -0.35
N ILE A 52 -12.47 20.94 0.13
CA ILE A 52 -11.24 20.40 -0.44
C ILE A 52 -11.22 18.89 -0.24
N THR A 53 -11.01 18.14 -1.32
CA THR A 53 -10.97 16.66 -1.31
C THR A 53 -9.77 16.16 -0.54
N SER A 54 -9.98 15.16 0.32
CA SER A 54 -8.91 14.52 1.11
C SER A 54 -9.18 13.02 1.23
N SER A 55 -8.45 12.19 0.48
CA SER A 55 -8.73 10.74 0.44
C SER A 55 -8.52 10.06 1.80
N TYR A 56 -7.65 10.60 2.66
CA TYR A 56 -7.36 10.09 4.02
C TYR A 56 -7.30 11.23 5.05
N TYR A 57 -7.34 10.88 6.34
CA TYR A 57 -7.09 11.78 7.46
C TYR A 57 -6.03 11.16 8.37
N ILE A 58 -5.31 11.99 9.12
CA ILE A 58 -4.23 11.54 10.00
C ILE A 58 -4.67 11.72 11.45
N PRO A 59 -4.81 10.64 12.24
CA PRO A 59 -5.07 10.75 13.67
C PRO A 59 -3.83 11.28 14.39
N HIS A 60 -3.98 12.36 15.14
CA HIS A 60 -2.91 12.99 15.91
C HIS A 60 -3.43 13.51 17.25
N LYS A 61 -2.58 13.53 18.28
CA LYS A 61 -2.98 13.92 19.65
C LYS A 61 -3.24 15.43 19.76
N TYR A 62 -2.51 16.21 18.99
CA TYR A 62 -2.56 17.68 19.04
C TYR A 62 -3.07 18.24 17.73
N TRP A 63 -3.74 19.38 17.81
CA TRP A 63 -4.02 20.22 16.65
C TRP A 63 -2.70 20.75 16.09
N VAL A 64 -2.52 20.70 14.76
CA VAL A 64 -1.35 21.27 14.09
C VAL A 64 -1.81 22.40 13.18
N SER A 65 -1.45 23.63 13.54
CA SER A 65 -1.74 24.83 12.75
C SER A 65 -0.62 25.14 11.76
N ASP A 66 0.62 24.83 12.12
CA ASP A 66 1.80 25.11 11.31
C ASP A 66 1.88 24.23 10.06
N VAL A 67 2.09 24.88 8.92
CA VAL A 67 2.18 24.21 7.61
C VAL A 67 3.39 23.29 7.56
N ALA A 68 4.54 23.71 8.09
CA ALA A 68 5.78 22.93 8.08
C ALA A 68 5.66 21.67 8.95
N GLU A 69 5.12 21.79 10.17
CA GLU A 69 4.88 20.65 11.05
C GLU A 69 3.86 19.68 10.44
N LYS A 70 2.80 20.22 9.84
CA LYS A 70 1.79 19.43 9.17
C LYS A 70 2.37 18.65 8.00
N GLU A 71 3.22 19.27 7.18
CA GLU A 71 3.87 18.59 6.06
C GLU A 71 4.78 17.46 6.55
N LYS A 72 5.57 17.71 7.60
CA LYS A 72 6.40 16.67 8.25
C LYS A 72 5.54 15.51 8.75
N LEU A 73 4.39 15.80 9.36
CA LEU A 73 3.44 14.81 9.85
C LEU A 73 2.82 14.00 8.69
N ILE A 74 2.44 14.66 7.59
CA ILE A 74 1.94 13.98 6.38
C ILE A 74 3.01 13.05 5.81
N ARG A 75 4.26 13.52 5.69
CA ARG A 75 5.38 12.74 5.16
C ARG A 75 5.68 11.52 6.04
N ALA A 76 5.76 11.71 7.35
CA ALA A 76 5.99 10.64 8.31
C ALA A 76 4.83 9.63 8.32
N PHE A 77 3.59 10.09 8.17
CA PHE A 77 2.43 9.21 8.07
C PHE A 77 2.46 8.38 6.79
N LYS A 78 2.66 9.02 5.63
CA LYS A 78 2.81 8.31 4.34
C LYS A 78 3.94 7.29 4.38
N ALA A 79 5.09 7.62 4.97
CA ALA A 79 6.22 6.71 5.08
C ALA A 79 5.94 5.49 5.97
N ARG A 80 5.15 5.66 7.06
CA ARG A 80 4.73 4.54 7.91
C ARG A 80 3.67 3.69 7.24
N THR A 81 2.62 4.32 6.68
CA THR A 81 1.50 3.60 6.06
C THR A 81 1.89 2.93 4.76
N GLY A 82 2.81 3.53 4.00
CA GLY A 82 3.38 2.95 2.78
C GLY A 82 4.26 1.72 3.00
N LYS A 83 4.53 1.33 4.26
CA LYS A 83 5.16 0.03 4.59
C LYS A 83 4.11 -1.06 4.90
N ILE A 84 2.87 -0.65 5.17
CA ILE A 84 1.77 -1.55 5.49
C ILE A 84 1.12 -1.99 4.20
N ARG A 85 1.05 -3.32 3.96
CA ARG A 85 0.40 -3.89 2.78
C ARG A 85 -1.08 -3.51 2.73
N CYS A 86 -1.53 -3.07 1.56
CA CYS A 86 -2.93 -2.72 1.36
C CYS A 86 -3.81 -3.98 1.39
N LYS A 87 -4.67 -4.09 2.41
CA LYS A 87 -5.63 -5.20 2.53
C LYS A 87 -6.49 -5.37 1.28
N PHE A 88 -6.96 -4.27 0.67
CA PHE A 88 -7.79 -4.33 -0.54
C PHE A 88 -7.02 -4.78 -1.78
N PHE A 89 -5.75 -4.39 -1.90
CA PHE A 89 -4.90 -4.78 -3.02
C PHE A 89 -4.56 -6.28 -3.00
N ILE A 90 -4.38 -6.86 -1.81
CA ILE A 90 -4.22 -8.32 -1.65
C ILE A 90 -5.43 -9.08 -2.20
N HIS A 91 -6.64 -8.51 -2.11
CA HIS A 91 -7.87 -9.09 -2.68
C HIS A 91 -8.06 -8.73 -4.17
N GLY A 92 -7.06 -8.15 -4.83
CA GLY A 92 -7.03 -7.90 -6.28
C GLY A 92 -7.53 -6.53 -6.72
N HIS A 93 -8.33 -5.81 -5.92
CA HIS A 93 -8.84 -4.48 -6.31
C HIS A 93 -8.84 -3.47 -5.17
N CYS A 94 -8.01 -2.43 -5.30
CA CYS A 94 -8.00 -1.29 -4.38
C CYS A 94 -8.87 -0.14 -4.92
N PRO A 95 -9.92 0.31 -4.20
CA PRO A 95 -10.77 1.41 -4.65
C PRO A 95 -10.06 2.77 -4.70
N PHE A 96 -8.87 2.88 -4.09
CA PHE A 96 -8.06 4.10 -4.08
C PHE A 96 -7.01 4.14 -5.20
N LYS A 97 -6.77 3.03 -5.92
CA LYS A 97 -5.81 2.94 -7.04
C LYS A 97 -4.47 3.62 -6.73
N SER A 98 -4.13 4.71 -7.41
CA SER A 98 -2.89 5.49 -7.24
C SER A 98 -2.89 6.43 -6.03
N GLU A 99 -4.04 6.75 -5.46
CA GLU A 99 -4.16 7.58 -4.25
C GLU A 99 -4.07 6.76 -2.95
N CYS A 100 -3.78 5.47 -3.04
CA CYS A 100 -3.68 4.62 -1.87
C CYS A 100 -2.44 4.96 -1.05
N ILE A 101 -2.65 5.18 0.25
CA ILE A 101 -1.57 5.43 1.22
C ILE A 101 -0.85 4.15 1.67
N TYR A 102 -1.37 2.99 1.31
CA TYR A 102 -0.85 1.67 1.68
C TYR A 102 -0.04 1.05 0.55
N LEU A 103 0.88 0.15 0.89
CA LEU A 103 1.75 -0.51 -0.08
C LEU A 103 0.95 -1.44 -1.00
N HIS A 104 1.03 -1.19 -2.31
CA HIS A 104 0.54 -2.06 -3.38
C HIS A 104 1.68 -2.93 -3.91
N GLU A 105 2.23 -3.76 -3.03
CA GLU A 105 3.15 -4.80 -3.47
C GLU A 105 2.30 -6.00 -3.89
N LEU A 106 2.34 -6.35 -5.18
CA LEU A 106 1.92 -7.70 -5.60
C LEU A 106 2.81 -8.65 -4.82
N PRO A 107 2.31 -9.78 -4.29
CA PRO A 107 3.21 -10.82 -3.83
C PRO A 107 4.21 -11.01 -4.96
N ALA A 108 5.47 -10.64 -4.73
CA ALA A 108 6.55 -11.00 -5.63
C ALA A 108 6.29 -12.47 -5.83
N ARG A 109 5.94 -12.82 -7.08
CA ARG A 109 5.63 -14.19 -7.43
C ARG A 109 6.66 -14.98 -6.65
N GLN A 110 6.20 -15.86 -5.75
CA GLN A 110 6.94 -17.11 -5.63
C GLN A 110 7.12 -17.47 -7.09
N LEU A 111 8.35 -17.32 -7.57
CA LEU A 111 8.84 -18.12 -8.64
C LEU A 111 8.67 -19.53 -8.06
N TRP A 112 7.42 -20.02 -8.05
CA TRP A 112 7.10 -21.38 -8.41
C TRP A 112 7.94 -21.54 -9.63
N ARG A 113 9.13 -22.10 -9.38
CA ARG A 113 10.07 -22.44 -10.40
C ARG A 113 9.21 -23.30 -11.31
N HIS A 114 8.66 -22.70 -12.37
CA HIS A 114 8.68 -23.36 -13.64
C HIS A 114 10.16 -23.61 -13.85
N ARG A 115 10.60 -24.73 -13.25
CA ARG A 115 11.68 -25.57 -13.68
C ARG A 115 11.29 -25.79 -15.13
N ARG A 116 11.67 -24.84 -15.98
CA ARG A 116 11.84 -25.04 -17.40
C ARG A 116 12.60 -26.34 -17.39
N GLN A 117 11.92 -27.41 -17.79
CA GLN A 117 12.57 -28.67 -18.02
C GLN A 117 13.60 -28.32 -19.08
N ARG A 118 14.82 -28.04 -18.63
CA ARG A 118 16.00 -28.02 -19.47
C ARG A 118 15.95 -29.40 -20.12
N PRO A 119 15.81 -29.51 -21.45
CA PRO A 119 15.86 -30.79 -22.10
C PRO A 119 17.13 -31.47 -21.63
N LYS A 120 17.00 -32.61 -20.95
CA LYS A 120 18.15 -33.47 -20.69
C LYS A 120 18.56 -33.99 -22.06
N THR A 121 19.51 -33.32 -22.70
CA THR A 121 20.32 -34.00 -23.71
C THR A 121 20.96 -35.18 -23.00
N PRO A 122 20.73 -36.44 -23.42
CA PRO A 122 21.48 -37.55 -22.89
C PRO A 122 22.94 -37.32 -23.23
N ALA A 123 23.79 -37.29 -22.21
CA ALA A 123 25.23 -37.37 -22.41
C ALA A 123 25.49 -38.75 -23.02
N VAL A 124 25.67 -38.80 -24.34
CA VAL A 124 26.17 -40.00 -25.00
C VAL A 124 27.60 -40.17 -24.50
N PHE A 125 27.77 -41.16 -23.64
CA PHE A 125 29.07 -41.68 -23.26
C PHE A 125 29.78 -42.13 -24.54
N ILE A 126 30.91 -41.49 -24.85
CA ILE A 126 31.86 -41.98 -25.84
C ILE A 126 33.01 -42.59 -25.04
N PRO A 127 33.12 -43.92 -24.94
CA PRO A 127 34.35 -44.56 -24.49
C PRO A 127 35.30 -44.67 -25.69
N SER A 128 36.48 -44.06 -25.57
CA SER A 128 37.63 -44.42 -26.40
C SER A 128 38.13 -45.80 -25.99
N SER A 129 38.22 -46.72 -26.95
CA SER A 129 39.26 -47.74 -27.01
C SER A 129 39.45 -48.15 -28.47
N SER A 130 40.71 -48.39 -28.78
CA SER A 130 41.35 -48.49 -30.09
C SER A 130 41.90 -49.89 -30.31
N GLU A 131 41.70 -50.47 -31.51
CA GLU A 131 42.40 -51.62 -32.09
C GLU A 131 41.87 -51.76 -33.54
N SER A 132 42.59 -51.31 -34.58
CA SER A 132 43.80 -51.80 -35.28
C SER A 132 43.57 -53.03 -36.16
N SER A 133 44.06 -52.94 -37.42
CA SER A 133 44.57 -54.03 -38.28
C SER A 133 43.55 -54.94 -38.98
N ASP A 134 43.70 -55.40 -40.22
CA ASP A 134 44.74 -55.34 -41.28
C ASP A 134 44.12 -55.86 -42.61
N GLU A 135 44.67 -55.40 -43.75
CA GLU A 135 45.03 -56.10 -45.02
C GLU A 135 43.96 -56.81 -45.91
N GLU A 136 43.86 -56.40 -47.20
CA GLU A 136 44.25 -57.12 -48.47
C GLU A 136 43.25 -58.24 -48.85
N ASP A 137 42.80 -58.46 -50.09
CA ASP A 137 43.47 -58.63 -51.37
C ASP A 137 42.45 -58.59 -52.53
N GLU A 138 42.91 -58.22 -53.72
CA GLU A 138 42.81 -59.13 -54.88
C GLU A 138 44.21 -59.70 -55.13
#